data_AF-A0A1Z8AAY7-F1
#
_entry.id   AF-A0A1Z8AAY7-F1
#
_cell.length_a   1.000
_cell.length_b   1.000
_cell.length_c   1.000
_cell.angle_alpha   90.00
_cell.angle_beta   90.00
_cell.angle_gamma   90.00
#
_symmetry.space_group_name_H-M   'P 1'
#
loop_
_entity.id
_entity.type
_entity.pdbx_description
1 polymer ?
#
loop_
_entity_poly.entity_id
_entity_poly.type
_entity_poly.pdbx_seq_one_letter_code
_entity_poly.pdbx_strand_id
1 'polypeptide(L)'
;MDNYARKCIKVEEIRGEIDVIRAGKRQYDPSNGGDFNALARWQRWVDAEISKLGSQHQISESEKEAARLVAIKSAAKVQALESLLKRALKEELVRKRRRAEQNGQPPDA
;
A
#
# COMPACT_ATOMS: atom_id res chain seq x y z
N MET A 1 -8.14 -7.67 1.73
CA MET A 1 -6.89 -7.02 1.28
C MET A 1 -6.94 -5.53 1.57
N ASP A 2 -6.04 -5.06 2.43
CA ASP A 2 -5.86 -3.65 2.79
C ASP A 2 -5.60 -2.78 1.57
N ASN A 3 -6.10 -1.55 1.58
CA ASN A 3 -5.96 -0.60 0.47
C ASN A 3 -4.49 -0.39 0.08
N TYR A 4 -3.61 -0.24 1.07
CA TYR A 4 -2.16 -0.14 0.85
C TYR A 4 -1.58 -1.36 0.12
N ALA A 5 -1.93 -2.58 0.53
CA ALA A 5 -1.44 -3.80 -0.12
C ALA A 5 -1.85 -3.88 -1.60
N ARG A 6 -3.09 -3.47 -1.94
CA ARG A 6 -3.53 -3.39 -3.35
C ARG A 6 -2.72 -2.39 -4.15
N LYS A 7 -2.35 -1.24 -3.56
CA LYS A 7 -1.51 -0.24 -4.23
C LYS A 7 -0.08 -0.73 -4.46
N CYS A 8 0.49 -1.52 -3.54
CA CYS A 8 1.79 -2.16 -3.75
C CYS A 8 1.76 -3.13 -4.95
N ILE A 9 0.75 -4.01 -5.01
CA ILE A 9 0.59 -4.96 -6.12
C ILE A 9 0.51 -4.21 -7.46
N LYS A 10 -0.31 -3.15 -7.54
CA LYS A 10 -0.46 -2.36 -8.77
C LYS A 10 0.85 -1.72 -9.25
N VAL A 11 1.69 -1.24 -8.33
CA VAL A 11 3.02 -0.70 -8.67
C VAL A 11 3.90 -1.80 -9.27
N GLU A 12 3.91 -2.98 -8.63
CA GLU A 12 4.71 -4.13 -9.07
C GLU A 12 4.25 -4.65 -10.44
N GLU A 13 2.94 -4.69 -10.69
CA GLU A 13 2.35 -5.05 -11.98
C GLU A 13 2.84 -4.11 -13.10
N ILE A 14 2.70 -2.80 -12.93
CA ILE A 14 3.13 -1.81 -13.94
C ILE A 14 4.64 -1.91 -14.18
N ARG A 15 5.42 -2.13 -13.12
CA ARG A 15 6.87 -2.33 -13.24
C ARG A 15 7.21 -3.60 -14.01
N GLY A 16 6.48 -4.69 -13.75
CA GLY A 16 6.61 -5.95 -14.48
C GLY A 16 6.31 -5.78 -15.97
N GLU A 17 5.25 -5.06 -16.33
CA GLU A 17 4.91 -4.76 -17.72
C GLU A 17 6.01 -3.98 -18.45
N ILE A 18 6.56 -2.95 -17.79
CA ILE A 18 7.70 -2.19 -18.33
C ILE A 18 8.91 -3.10 -18.59
N ASP A 19 9.21 -3.99 -17.64
CA ASP A 19 10.36 -4.88 -17.74
C ASP A 19 10.19 -5.93 -18.83
N VAL A 20 8.98 -6.46 -19.03
CA VAL A 20 8.63 -7.33 -20.16
C VAL A 20 8.83 -6.63 -21.50
N ILE A 21 8.32 -5.40 -21.65
CA ILE A 21 8.47 -4.63 -22.88
C ILE A 21 9.95 -4.32 -23.17
N ARG A 22 10.72 -3.95 -22.13
CA ARG A 22 12.17 -3.73 -22.26
C ARG A 22 12.94 -5.00 -22.63
N ALA A 23 12.55 -6.15 -22.08
CA ALA A 23 13.14 -7.44 -22.43
C ALA A 23 12.86 -7.80 -23.89
N GLY A 24 11.59 -7.65 -24.32
CA GLY A 24 11.21 -7.81 -25.73
C GLY A 24 11.98 -6.84 -26.63
N LYS A 25 12.23 -5.61 -26.18
CA LYS A 25 13.03 -4.64 -26.93
C LYS A 25 14.45 -5.13 -27.20
N ARG A 26 15.11 -5.68 -26.17
CA ARG A 26 16.50 -6.19 -26.25
C ARG A 26 16.63 -7.46 -27.07
N GLN A 27 15.60 -8.30 -27.07
CA GLN A 27 15.59 -9.58 -27.78
C GLN A 27 15.17 -9.45 -29.25
N TYR A 28 14.64 -8.29 -29.65
CA TYR A 28 14.25 -8.07 -31.03
C TYR A 28 15.48 -8.01 -31.93
N ASP A 29 15.60 -8.97 -32.83
CA ASP A 29 16.65 -9.01 -33.84
C ASP A 29 16.19 -8.30 -35.12
N PRO A 30 16.76 -7.11 -35.42
CA PRO A 30 16.40 -6.36 -36.63
C PRO A 30 16.93 -6.99 -37.92
N SER A 31 17.83 -7.98 -37.84
CA SER A 31 18.50 -8.54 -39.03
C SER A 31 17.62 -9.49 -39.86
N ASN A 32 16.51 -9.99 -39.29
CA ASN A 32 15.63 -10.96 -39.95
C ASN A 32 14.52 -10.34 -40.83
N GLY A 33 14.37 -9.01 -40.87
CA GLY A 33 13.11 -8.39 -41.30
C GLY A 33 13.13 -7.48 -42.53
N GLY A 34 14.28 -6.97 -42.99
CA GLY A 34 14.44 -6.13 -44.19
C GLY A 34 13.67 -4.78 -44.24
N ASP A 35 12.60 -4.60 -43.45
CA ASP A 35 11.77 -3.40 -43.40
C ASP A 35 12.18 -2.50 -42.23
N PHE A 36 13.13 -1.61 -42.50
CA PHE A 36 13.57 -0.58 -41.56
C PHE A 36 12.43 0.34 -41.09
N ASN A 37 11.36 0.51 -41.89
CA ASN A 37 10.21 1.32 -41.47
C ASN A 37 9.37 0.58 -40.42
N ALA A 38 9.20 -0.74 -40.56
CA ALA A 38 8.55 -1.56 -39.53
C ALA A 38 9.32 -1.52 -38.21
N LEU A 39 10.65 -1.65 -38.27
CA LEU A 39 11.51 -1.52 -37.09
C LEU A 39 11.36 -0.14 -36.43
N ALA A 40 11.43 0.93 -37.21
CA ALA A 40 11.31 2.29 -36.68
C ALA A 40 9.92 2.55 -36.05
N ARG A 41 8.83 2.02 -36.63
CA ARG A 41 7.49 2.10 -36.05
C ARG A 41 7.40 1.34 -34.74
N TRP A 42 7.90 0.11 -34.71
CA TRP A 42 7.90 -0.71 -33.49
C TRP A 42 8.72 -0.07 -32.37
N GLN A 43 9.90 0.47 -32.68
CA GLN A 43 10.76 1.12 -31.69
C GLN A 43 10.09 2.37 -31.08
N ARG A 44 9.45 3.20 -31.92
CA ARG A 44 8.67 4.36 -31.43
C ARG A 44 7.49 3.93 -30.55
N TRP A 45 6.80 2.86 -30.94
CA TRP A 45 5.70 2.32 -30.14
C TRP A 45 6.19 1.83 -28.77
N VAL A 46 7.29 1.07 -28.73
CA VAL A 46 7.90 0.60 -27.48
C VAL A 46 8.27 1.77 -26.57
N ASP A 47 8.92 2.80 -27.11
CA ASP A 47 9.33 3.96 -26.31
C ASP A 47 8.13 4.76 -25.79
N ALA A 48 7.07 4.89 -26.61
CA ALA A 48 5.81 5.52 -26.19
C ALA A 48 5.11 4.72 -25.08
N GLU A 49 5.05 3.39 -25.19
CA GLU A 49 4.40 2.54 -24.20
C GLU A 49 5.17 2.51 -22.88
N ILE A 50 6.51 2.43 -22.93
CA ILE A 50 7.36 2.55 -21.72
C ILE A 50 7.15 3.91 -21.05
N SER A 51 7.07 5.00 -21.82
CA SER A 51 6.84 6.34 -21.27
C SER A 51 5.47 6.45 -20.59
N LYS A 52 4.43 5.94 -21.25
CA LYS A 52 3.06 5.87 -20.72
C LYS A 52 3.01 5.05 -19.42
N LEU A 53 3.52 3.82 -19.42
CA LEU A 53 3.57 2.99 -18.22
C LEU A 53 4.43 3.64 -17.12
N GLY A 54 5.52 4.32 -17.48
CA GLY A 54 6.35 5.08 -16.55
C GLY A 54 5.57 6.18 -15.83
N SER A 55 4.73 6.93 -16.55
CA SER A 55 3.83 7.93 -15.94
C SER A 55 2.79 7.29 -15.01
N GLN A 56 2.21 6.16 -15.40
CA GLN A 56 1.24 5.43 -14.58
C GLN A 56 1.88 4.85 -13.31
N HIS A 57 3.14 4.41 -13.41
CA HIS A 57 3.93 3.95 -12.28
C HIS A 57 4.16 5.09 -11.28
N GLN A 58 4.54 6.29 -11.73
CA GLN A 58 4.72 7.45 -10.86
C GLN A 58 3.43 7.84 -10.13
N ILE A 59 2.30 7.85 -10.84
CA ILE A 59 0.99 8.11 -10.23
C ILE A 59 0.70 7.02 -9.18
N SER A 60 0.88 5.76 -9.52
CA SER A 60 0.61 4.63 -8.61
C SER A 60 1.53 4.63 -7.39
N GLU A 61 2.79 5.04 -7.51
CA GLU A 61 3.72 5.27 -6.39
C GLU A 61 3.19 6.36 -5.45
N SER A 62 2.69 7.48 -6.00
CA SER A 62 2.12 8.55 -5.18
C SER A 62 0.86 8.09 -4.43
N GLU A 63 0.00 7.29 -5.08
CA GLU A 63 -1.19 6.70 -4.46
C GLU A 63 -0.83 5.68 -3.37
N LYS A 64 0.22 4.87 -3.59
CA LYS A 64 0.76 3.93 -2.60
C LYS A 64 1.23 4.68 -1.36
N GLU A 65 1.97 5.76 -1.53
CA GLU A 65 2.47 6.56 -0.40
C GLU A 65 1.31 7.24 0.36
N ALA A 66 0.33 7.78 -0.35
CA ALA A 66 -0.88 8.31 0.28
C ALA A 66 -1.62 7.25 1.10
N ALA A 67 -1.78 6.03 0.56
CA ALA A 67 -2.38 4.92 1.28
C ALA A 67 -1.55 4.49 2.51
N ARG A 68 -0.22 4.53 2.42
CA ARG A 68 0.69 4.26 3.55
C ARG A 68 0.45 5.24 4.69
N LEU A 69 0.37 6.53 4.39
CA LEU A 69 0.12 7.58 5.38
C LEU A 69 -1.23 7.43 6.06
N VAL A 70 -2.27 7.04 5.32
CA VAL A 70 -3.59 6.74 5.89
C VAL A 70 -3.51 5.54 6.83
N ALA A 71 -2.85 4.45 6.40
CA ALA A 71 -2.68 3.25 7.23
C ALA A 71 -1.96 3.59 8.55
N ILE A 72 -0.86 4.34 8.50
CA ILE A 72 -0.12 4.79 9.69
C ILE A 72 -1.00 5.61 10.62
N LYS A 73 -1.72 6.60 10.09
CA LYS A 73 -2.64 7.43 10.89
C LYS A 73 -3.74 6.60 11.55
N SER A 74 -4.29 5.61 10.83
CA SER A 74 -5.32 4.72 11.37
C SER A 74 -4.78 3.84 12.48
N ALA A 75 -3.59 3.26 12.33
CA ALA A 75 -2.94 2.45 13.35
C ALA A 75 -2.65 3.27 14.63
N ALA A 76 -2.15 4.49 14.47
CA ALA A 76 -1.92 5.40 15.61
C ALA A 76 -3.23 5.75 16.34
N LYS A 77 -4.33 5.97 15.61
CA LYS A 77 -5.66 6.19 16.21
C LYS A 77 -6.13 4.97 16.98
N VAL A 78 -5.99 3.78 16.42
CA VAL A 78 -6.36 2.51 17.10
C VAL A 78 -5.57 2.36 18.40
N GLN A 79 -4.25 2.55 18.36
CA GLN A 79 -3.39 2.46 19.54
C GLN A 79 -3.76 3.49 20.63
N ALA A 80 -4.12 4.71 20.23
CA ALA A 80 -4.60 5.74 21.16
C ALA A 80 -5.93 5.33 21.82
N LEU A 81 -6.88 4.80 21.05
CA LEU A 81 -8.16 4.31 21.56
C LEU A 81 -7.97 3.11 22.51
N GLU A 82 -7.10 2.17 22.18
CA GLU A 82 -6.75 1.05 23.06
C GLU A 82 -6.16 1.52 24.39
N SER A 83 -5.31 2.55 24.35
CA SER A 83 -4.71 3.13 25.55
C SER A 83 -5.75 3.82 26.43
N LEU A 84 -6.70 4.54 25.83
CA LEU A 84 -7.83 5.14 26.53
C LEU A 84 -8.75 4.07 27.13
N LEU A 85 -9.04 3.01 26.38
CA LEU A 85 -9.85 1.88 26.84
C LEU A 85 -9.21 1.22 28.07
N LYS A 86 -7.90 0.94 28.02
CA LYS A 86 -7.17 0.37 29.17
C LYS A 86 -7.25 1.27 30.41
N ARG A 87 -7.17 2.59 30.25
CA ARG A 87 -7.34 3.55 31.34
C ARG A 87 -8.76 3.54 31.90
N ALA A 88 -9.76 3.60 31.03
CA ALA A 88 -11.17 3.56 31.43
C ALA A 88 -11.52 2.27 32.18
N LEU A 89 -11.03 1.11 31.72
CA LEU A 89 -11.20 -0.17 32.41
C LEU A 89 -10.56 -0.15 33.80
N LYS A 90 -9.34 0.39 33.93
CA LYS A 90 -8.66 0.52 35.22
C LYS A 90 -9.43 1.44 36.18
N GLU A 91 -9.92 2.58 35.68
CA GLU A 91 -10.73 3.50 36.49
C GLU A 91 -12.04 2.87 36.95
N GLU A 92 -12.72 2.11 36.09
CA GLU A 92 -13.94 1.41 36.45
C GLU A 92 -13.69 0.34 37.52
N LEU A 93 -12.59 -0.42 37.42
CA LEU A 93 -12.19 -1.36 38.47
C LEU A 93 -11.94 -0.66 39.80
N VAL A 94 -11.23 0.46 39.81
CA VAL A 94 -11.00 1.26 41.02
C VAL A 94 -12.31 1.79 41.60
N ARG A 95 -13.23 2.28 40.76
CA ARG A 95 -14.56 2.76 41.18
C ARG A 95 -15.41 1.64 41.78
N LYS A 96 -15.37 0.43 41.18
CA LYS A 96 -16.07 -0.74 41.71
C LYS A 96 -15.49 -1.18 43.05
N ARG A 97 -14.16 -1.27 43.16
CA ARG A 97 -13.47 -1.57 44.42
C ARG A 97 -13.85 -0.60 45.53
N ARG A 98 -13.80 0.70 45.25
CA ARG A 98 -14.17 1.74 46.21
C ARG A 98 -15.62 1.62 46.67
N ARG A 99 -16.54 1.26 45.76
CA ARG A 99 -17.95 1.00 46.10
C ARG A 99 -18.10 -0.25 46.97
N ALA A 100 -17.39 -1.33 46.67
CA ALA A 100 -17.41 -2.56 47.48
C ALA A 100 -16.90 -2.30 48.91
N GLU A 101 -15.79 -1.56 49.04
CA GLU A 101 -15.25 -1.12 50.34
C GLU A 101 -16.26 -0.29 51.15
N GLN A 102 -16.95 0.66 50.50
CA GLN A 102 -17.99 1.48 51.14
C GLN A 102 -19.21 0.66 51.59
N ASN A 103 -19.53 -0.42 50.88
CA ASN A 103 -20.65 -1.31 51.19
C ASN A 103 -20.26 -2.48 52.11
N GLY A 104 -19.01 -2.56 52.57
CA GLY A 104 -18.51 -3.65 53.42
C GLY A 104 -18.44 -5.01 52.72
N GLN A 105 -18.45 -5.04 51.38
CA GLN A 105 -18.34 -6.26 50.58
C GLN A 105 -16.90 -6.47 50.10
N PRO A 106 -16.39 -7.71 50.09
CA PRO A 106 -15.07 -7.98 49.56
C PRO A 106 -15.03 -7.65 48.06
N PRO A 107 -13.95 -7.05 47.55
CA PRO A 107 -13.89 -6.45 46.22
C PRO A 107 -13.95 -7.44 45.05
N ASP A 108 -14.01 -8.74 45.32
CA ASP A 108 -13.96 -9.83 44.36
C ASP A 108 -15.18 -10.80 44.43
N ALA A 109 -16.25 -10.42 45.13
CA ALA A 109 -17.51 -11.19 45.21
C ALA A 109 -18.49 -10.87 44.07
#